data_AF-A0A833GYQ6-F1
#
_entry.id   AF-A0A833GYQ6-F1
#
_cell.length_a   1.000
_cell.length_b   1.000
_cell.length_c   1.000
_cell.angle_alpha   90.00
_cell.angle_beta   90.00
_cell.angle_gamma   90.00
#
_symmetry.space_group_name_H-M   'P 1'
#
loop_
_entity.id
_entity.type
_entity.pdbx_description
1 polymer ?
#
loop_
_entity_poly.entity_id
_entity_poly.type
_entity_poly.pdbx_seq_one_letter_code
_entity_poly.pdbx_strand_id
1 'polypeptide(L)'
;MTVHDLKKPRQPERVDPHPTAALSANLDLITVGGLLLGLRQVIGDLTKALRDVSADLQGQVQSLLGTANAVLAEYDRRLGAKLDKTVSELKGLERRLFEDTQDLVDQMQRALSSILAGLSETILTATGEADIVAYNIVHSLTTTQRPRFVYIVPRSLQVGLGDPVFKVRGNFLNFGTYPIRVNGAVAALVSRNDNEFVARTPSEILDRVQDATTVGIAASPPARQRFLFWRRIVPGLEQSISLKVYPKKSFTLHARIYPVASLPIERDFQFPHYDTDDDCAIDRSSDRIWVLPPGWEVVRFGVTTTNGPSCGSSIGNPVQSGNNAVNVPAHLKGCGYSGPFRIGCKGRGHLGYRLDIRGKGYVDGPLTVFEDSTSVDSNNQRTFSFTYPQNQIPADNRGINWQYDLHINIVQGSQVHQVQLSHVNPNAEGISSRIDGGVLSVEINAGISLALA
;
A
#
# COMPACT_ATOMS: atom_id res chain seq x y z
N MET A 1 -5.99 -38.62 -22.65
CA MET A 1 -5.44 -37.50 -21.86
C MET A 1 -5.04 -36.42 -22.83
N THR A 2 -5.86 -35.38 -22.88
CA THR A 2 -5.87 -34.34 -23.90
C THR A 2 -4.97 -33.19 -23.45
N VAL A 3 -4.10 -32.73 -24.36
CA VAL A 3 -3.18 -31.61 -24.17
C VAL A 3 -4.00 -30.32 -24.25
N HIS A 4 -3.96 -29.50 -23.19
CA HIS A 4 -4.65 -28.21 -23.14
C HIS A 4 -3.85 -27.12 -23.88
N ASP A 5 -4.53 -26.49 -24.85
CA ASP A 5 -4.14 -25.28 -25.57
C ASP A 5 -3.82 -24.11 -24.64
N LEU A 6 -2.58 -23.62 -24.70
CA LEU A 6 -2.19 -22.32 -24.16
C LEU A 6 -2.52 -21.23 -25.19
N LYS A 7 -3.60 -20.50 -24.91
CA LYS A 7 -4.04 -19.31 -25.65
C LYS A 7 -2.98 -18.20 -25.52
N LYS A 8 -2.35 -17.85 -26.65
CA LYS A 8 -1.41 -16.73 -26.80
C LYS A 8 -2.02 -15.41 -26.30
N PRO A 9 -1.30 -14.56 -25.54
CA PRO A 9 -1.77 -13.22 -25.20
C PRO A 9 -1.89 -12.37 -26.47
N ARG A 10 -3.05 -11.73 -26.66
CA ARG A 10 -3.27 -10.71 -27.69
C ARG A 10 -2.30 -9.57 -27.42
N GLN A 11 -1.45 -9.26 -28.40
CA GLN A 11 -0.69 -8.02 -28.40
C GLN A 11 -1.66 -6.83 -28.41
N PRO A 12 -1.36 -5.73 -27.69
CA PRO A 12 -2.15 -4.52 -27.79
C PRO A 12 -2.05 -3.98 -29.21
N GLU A 13 -3.22 -3.81 -29.81
CA GLU A 13 -3.40 -3.18 -31.10
C GLU A 13 -2.77 -1.78 -31.05
N ARG A 14 -1.87 -1.51 -31.99
CA ARG A 14 -1.12 -0.26 -32.09
C ARG A 14 -2.12 0.84 -32.43
N VAL A 15 -2.54 1.59 -31.42
CA VAL A 15 -3.33 2.81 -31.61
C VAL A 15 -2.41 3.83 -32.27
N ASP A 16 -2.68 4.13 -33.55
CA ASP A 16 -1.97 5.18 -34.26
C ASP A 16 -2.10 6.51 -33.50
N PRO A 17 -1.03 7.30 -33.38
CA PRO A 17 -1.12 8.62 -32.78
C PRO A 17 -2.03 9.51 -33.66
N HIS A 18 -3.24 9.79 -33.18
CA HIS A 18 -4.12 10.78 -33.80
C HIS A 18 -3.43 12.16 -33.86
N PRO A 19 -3.63 12.93 -34.95
CA PRO A 19 -2.87 14.13 -35.26
C PRO A 19 -3.38 15.32 -34.42
N THR A 20 -3.01 15.39 -33.15
CA THR A 20 -3.37 16.52 -32.27
C THR A 20 -2.43 17.72 -32.42
N ALA A 21 -1.28 17.56 -33.08
CA ALA A 21 -0.27 18.62 -33.23
C ALA A 21 -0.43 19.49 -34.49
N ALA A 22 -1.33 19.15 -35.43
CA ALA A 22 -1.44 19.83 -36.73
C ALA A 22 -2.47 20.97 -36.78
N LEU A 23 -3.30 21.15 -35.74
CA LEU A 23 -4.42 22.11 -35.77
C LEU A 23 -4.05 23.53 -35.29
N SER A 24 -2.95 23.73 -34.58
CA SER A 24 -2.59 25.04 -34.01
C SER A 24 -1.77 25.95 -34.94
N ALA A 25 -1.31 25.48 -36.10
CA ALA A 25 -0.44 26.23 -37.01
C ALA A 25 -1.15 26.86 -38.24
N ASN A 26 -2.46 26.66 -38.41
CA ASN A 26 -3.21 27.08 -39.62
C ASN A 26 -4.50 27.84 -39.30
N LEU A 27 -4.46 28.80 -38.35
CA LEU A 27 -5.62 29.62 -37.99
C LEU A 27 -6.22 30.42 -39.17
N ASP A 28 -5.43 30.72 -40.20
CA ASP A 28 -5.88 31.48 -41.38
C ASP A 28 -6.51 30.62 -42.49
N LEU A 29 -6.47 29.28 -42.39
CA LEU A 29 -6.96 28.37 -43.44
C LEU A 29 -8.24 27.60 -43.06
N ILE A 30 -8.66 27.64 -41.80
CA ILE A 30 -9.89 26.98 -41.36
C ILE A 30 -11.07 27.89 -41.69
N THR A 31 -11.94 27.43 -42.60
CA THR A 31 -13.18 28.12 -42.93
C THR A 31 -14.23 27.93 -41.84
N VAL A 32 -15.19 28.85 -41.76
CA VAL A 32 -16.39 28.72 -40.91
C VAL A 32 -17.09 27.37 -41.10
N GLY A 33 -17.18 26.90 -42.34
CA GLY A 33 -17.76 25.60 -42.68
C GLY A 33 -16.92 24.40 -42.19
N GLY A 34 -15.59 24.50 -42.23
CA GLY A 34 -14.69 23.47 -41.71
C GLY A 34 -14.86 23.27 -40.20
N LEU A 35 -14.93 24.37 -39.43
CA LEU A 35 -15.16 24.30 -37.99
C LEU A 35 -16.54 23.73 -37.64
N LEU A 36 -17.59 24.12 -38.39
CA LEU A 36 -18.94 23.57 -38.23
C LEU A 36 -18.99 22.05 -38.44
N LEU A 37 -18.30 21.55 -39.47
CA LEU A 37 -18.17 20.11 -39.72
C LEU A 37 -17.41 19.42 -38.58
N GLY A 38 -16.32 20.04 -38.09
CA GLY A 38 -15.58 19.54 -36.93
C GLY A 38 -16.45 19.39 -35.68
N LEU A 39 -17.24 20.42 -35.35
CA LEU A 39 -18.16 20.37 -34.21
C LEU A 39 -19.24 19.28 -34.38
N ARG A 40 -19.86 19.18 -35.57
CA ARG A 40 -20.85 18.12 -35.86
C ARG A 40 -20.25 16.71 -35.74
N GLN A 41 -19.03 16.52 -36.23
CA GLN A 41 -18.32 15.25 -36.16
C GLN A 41 -18.09 14.84 -34.70
N VAL A 42 -17.53 15.74 -33.88
CA VAL A 42 -17.22 15.43 -32.48
C VAL A 42 -18.49 15.19 -31.66
N ILE A 43 -19.58 15.93 -31.92
CA ILE A 43 -20.90 15.64 -31.33
C ILE A 43 -21.39 14.24 -31.70
N GLY A 44 -21.25 13.86 -32.98
CA GLY A 44 -21.61 12.53 -33.46
C GLY A 44 -20.80 11.41 -32.79
N ASP A 45 -19.51 11.62 -32.60
CA ASP A 45 -18.62 10.63 -31.97
C ASP A 45 -18.84 10.54 -30.46
N LEU A 46 -19.06 11.65 -29.76
CA LEU A 46 -19.48 11.64 -28.36
C LEU A 46 -20.84 10.95 -28.16
N THR A 47 -21.78 11.14 -29.09
CA THR A 47 -23.10 10.47 -29.04
C THR A 47 -22.96 8.96 -29.19
N LYS A 48 -22.02 8.48 -30.02
CA LYS A 48 -21.71 7.05 -30.12
C LYS A 48 -21.07 6.54 -28.83
N ALA A 49 -20.04 7.25 -28.35
CA ALA A 49 -19.30 6.89 -27.15
C ALA A 49 -20.19 6.85 -25.89
N LEU A 50 -21.25 7.68 -25.83
CA LEU A 50 -22.24 7.71 -24.74
C LEU A 50 -22.81 6.31 -24.41
N ARG A 51 -22.94 5.42 -25.41
CA ARG A 51 -23.48 4.06 -25.22
C ARG A 51 -22.59 3.18 -24.37
N ASP A 52 -21.30 3.48 -24.32
CA ASP A 52 -20.29 2.66 -23.66
C ASP A 52 -19.93 3.19 -22.26
N VAL A 53 -20.58 4.27 -21.81
CA VAL A 53 -20.30 4.92 -20.53
C VAL A 53 -21.35 4.57 -19.47
N SER A 54 -20.93 4.51 -18.19
CA SER A 54 -21.81 4.23 -17.05
C SER A 54 -22.93 5.27 -16.89
N ALA A 55 -24.05 4.88 -16.27
CA ALA A 55 -25.24 5.73 -16.10
C ALA A 55 -24.93 7.10 -15.47
N ASP A 56 -24.04 7.17 -14.48
CA ASP A 56 -23.64 8.42 -13.82
C ASP A 56 -22.94 9.40 -14.78
N LEU A 57 -22.21 8.88 -15.76
CA LEU A 57 -21.50 9.67 -16.77
C LEU A 57 -22.42 10.09 -17.91
N GLN A 58 -23.46 9.29 -18.20
CA GLN A 58 -24.41 9.59 -19.26
C GLN A 58 -25.11 10.93 -19.04
N GLY A 59 -25.50 11.25 -17.80
CA GLY A 59 -26.12 12.54 -17.49
C GLY A 59 -25.21 13.74 -17.82
N GLN A 60 -23.92 13.64 -17.50
CA GLN A 60 -22.94 14.69 -17.78
C GLN A 60 -22.72 14.88 -19.29
N VAL A 61 -22.51 13.77 -20.01
CA VAL A 61 -22.29 13.79 -21.46
C VAL A 61 -23.54 14.26 -22.19
N GLN A 62 -24.75 13.88 -21.75
CA GLN A 62 -26.01 14.39 -22.29
C GLN A 62 -26.15 15.90 -22.07
N SER A 63 -25.74 16.42 -20.90
CA SER A 63 -25.73 17.87 -20.66
C SER A 63 -24.83 18.59 -21.65
N LEU A 64 -23.60 18.09 -21.84
CA LEU A 64 -22.66 18.59 -22.85
C LEU A 64 -23.23 18.52 -24.27
N LEU A 65 -23.83 17.40 -24.67
CA LEU A 65 -24.45 17.26 -26.00
C LEU A 65 -25.59 18.26 -26.18
N GLY A 66 -26.40 18.50 -25.15
CA GLY A 66 -27.45 19.51 -25.17
C GLY A 66 -26.90 20.92 -25.38
N THR A 67 -25.87 21.31 -24.62
CA THR A 67 -25.25 22.64 -24.74
C THR A 67 -24.47 22.81 -26.04
N ALA A 68 -23.76 21.78 -26.51
CA ALA A 68 -23.04 21.79 -27.79
C ALA A 68 -24.00 21.89 -29.00
N ASN A 69 -25.16 21.23 -28.96
CA ASN A 69 -26.19 21.41 -29.99
C ASN A 69 -26.77 22.83 -29.99
N ALA A 70 -26.87 23.48 -28.82
CA ALA A 70 -27.25 24.89 -28.75
C ALA A 70 -26.17 25.82 -29.34
N VAL A 71 -24.88 25.49 -29.16
CA VAL A 71 -23.78 26.19 -29.85
C VAL A 71 -23.89 26.03 -31.36
N LEU A 72 -24.13 24.80 -31.86
CA LEU A 72 -24.36 24.55 -33.29
C LEU A 72 -25.49 25.42 -33.85
N ALA A 73 -26.62 25.49 -33.16
CA ALA A 73 -27.76 26.29 -33.59
C ALA A 73 -27.43 27.80 -33.64
N GLU A 74 -26.67 28.30 -32.66
CA GLU A 74 -26.25 29.70 -32.64
C GLU A 74 -25.19 30.02 -33.71
N TYR A 75 -24.30 29.06 -33.98
CA TYR A 75 -23.31 29.12 -35.04
C TYR A 75 -23.98 29.15 -36.41
N ASP A 76 -24.92 28.24 -36.69
CA ASP A 76 -25.71 28.21 -37.93
C ASP A 76 -26.49 29.52 -38.10
N ARG A 77 -27.10 30.04 -37.02
CA ARG A 77 -27.88 31.29 -37.05
C ARG A 77 -27.04 32.53 -37.39
N ARG A 78 -25.80 32.62 -36.89
CA ARG A 78 -24.96 33.82 -37.05
C ARG A 78 -23.98 33.74 -38.21
N LEU A 79 -23.47 32.54 -38.49
CA LEU A 79 -22.38 32.30 -39.43
C LEU A 79 -22.78 31.39 -40.59
N GLY A 80 -24.00 30.84 -40.61
CA GLY A 80 -24.47 29.93 -41.67
C GLY A 80 -24.49 30.52 -43.07
N ALA A 81 -24.57 31.85 -43.22
CA ALA A 81 -24.45 32.54 -44.51
C ALA A 81 -23.00 32.89 -44.90
N LYS A 82 -22.01 32.49 -44.09
CA LYS A 82 -20.59 32.88 -44.17
C LYS A 82 -19.65 31.68 -44.11
N LEU A 83 -20.12 30.49 -44.51
CA LEU A 83 -19.39 29.23 -44.36
C LEU A 83 -18.06 29.19 -45.12
N ASP A 84 -17.97 29.96 -46.20
CA ASP A 84 -16.79 30.13 -47.06
C ASP A 84 -15.74 31.07 -46.48
N LYS A 85 -16.09 31.87 -45.46
CA LYS A 85 -15.19 32.87 -44.88
C LYS A 85 -14.17 32.25 -43.94
N THR A 86 -13.00 32.90 -43.88
CA THR A 86 -11.92 32.65 -42.92
C THR A 86 -12.05 33.55 -41.68
N VAL A 87 -11.33 33.22 -40.60
CA VAL A 87 -11.34 33.98 -39.34
C VAL A 87 -11.00 35.46 -39.54
N SER A 88 -10.04 35.75 -40.43
CA SER A 88 -9.58 37.10 -40.75
C SER A 88 -10.69 38.00 -41.30
N GLU A 89 -11.73 37.39 -41.91
CA GLU A 89 -12.86 38.07 -42.53
C GLU A 89 -14.04 38.26 -41.56
N LEU A 90 -13.97 37.67 -40.36
CA LEU A 90 -14.97 37.82 -39.30
C LEU A 90 -14.66 39.02 -38.41
N LYS A 91 -15.69 39.71 -37.92
CA LYS A 91 -15.53 40.90 -37.07
C LYS A 91 -16.28 40.79 -35.75
N GLY A 92 -15.67 41.31 -34.69
CA GLY A 92 -16.30 41.46 -33.37
C GLY A 92 -16.82 40.14 -32.80
N LEU A 93 -18.13 40.05 -32.61
CA LEU A 93 -18.81 38.88 -32.04
C LEU A 93 -18.70 37.62 -32.91
N GLU A 94 -18.59 37.77 -34.23
CA GLU A 94 -18.50 36.64 -35.16
C GLU A 94 -17.17 35.91 -35.02
N ARG A 95 -16.08 36.68 -34.95
CA ARG A 95 -14.74 36.17 -34.73
C ARG A 95 -14.64 35.49 -33.36
N ARG A 96 -15.18 36.14 -32.32
CA ARG A 96 -15.20 35.55 -30.97
C ARG A 96 -15.99 34.24 -30.92
N LEU A 97 -17.16 34.18 -31.54
CA LEU A 97 -17.94 32.94 -31.62
C LEU A 97 -17.15 31.84 -32.35
N PHE A 98 -16.44 32.18 -33.42
CA PHE A 98 -15.56 31.22 -34.11
C PHE A 98 -14.45 30.70 -33.19
N GLU A 99 -13.68 31.60 -32.57
CA GLU A 99 -12.57 31.26 -31.67
C GLU A 99 -13.06 30.41 -30.48
N ASP A 100 -14.14 30.83 -29.80
CA ASP A 100 -14.71 30.08 -28.68
C ASP A 100 -15.25 28.70 -29.14
N THR A 101 -15.80 28.59 -30.35
CA THR A 101 -16.28 27.31 -30.91
C THR A 101 -15.12 26.38 -31.26
N GLN A 102 -13.99 26.91 -31.70
CA GLN A 102 -12.77 26.14 -31.91
C GLN A 102 -12.27 25.55 -30.59
N ASP A 103 -12.19 26.37 -29.54
CA ASP A 103 -11.84 25.91 -28.19
C ASP A 103 -12.80 24.81 -27.71
N LEU A 104 -14.10 24.94 -28.00
CA LEU A 104 -15.09 23.91 -27.69
C LEU A 104 -14.79 22.58 -28.42
N VAL A 105 -14.50 22.62 -29.72
CA VAL A 105 -14.16 21.41 -30.49
C VAL A 105 -12.95 20.70 -29.87
N ASP A 106 -11.91 21.44 -29.52
CA ASP A 106 -10.71 20.89 -28.87
C ASP A 106 -11.04 20.27 -27.51
N GLN A 107 -11.85 20.92 -26.68
CA GLN A 107 -12.28 20.39 -25.38
C GLN A 107 -13.14 19.13 -25.53
N MET A 108 -14.05 19.11 -26.50
CA MET A 108 -14.90 17.95 -26.77
C MET A 108 -14.09 16.76 -27.30
N GLN A 109 -13.03 17.01 -28.09
CA GLN A 109 -12.10 15.96 -28.51
C GLN A 109 -11.33 15.38 -27.31
N ARG A 110 -10.85 16.22 -26.38
CA ARG A 110 -10.21 15.75 -25.14
C ARG A 110 -11.16 14.93 -24.27
N ALA A 111 -12.43 15.35 -24.19
CA ALA A 111 -13.48 14.59 -23.50
C ALA A 111 -13.70 13.23 -24.16
N LEU A 112 -13.80 13.18 -25.49
CA LEU A 112 -13.91 11.93 -26.24
C LEU A 112 -12.71 11.00 -26.01
N SER A 113 -11.48 11.50 -26.12
CA SER A 113 -10.28 10.71 -25.83
C SER A 113 -10.27 10.16 -24.40
N SER A 114 -10.73 10.94 -23.43
CA SER A 114 -10.84 10.50 -22.04
C SER A 114 -11.88 9.38 -21.88
N ILE A 115 -13.00 9.46 -22.61
CA ILE A 115 -14.04 8.41 -22.63
C ILE A 115 -13.47 7.12 -23.21
N LEU A 116 -12.79 7.21 -24.36
CA LEU A 116 -12.18 6.06 -25.02
C LEU A 116 -11.07 5.42 -24.19
N ALA A 117 -10.37 6.20 -23.35
CA ALA A 117 -9.36 5.69 -22.44
C ALA A 117 -9.93 4.99 -21.20
N GLY A 118 -11.24 5.10 -20.91
CA GLY A 118 -11.90 4.44 -19.79
C GLY A 118 -11.54 4.98 -18.39
N LEU A 119 -10.88 6.14 -18.30
CA LEU A 119 -10.45 6.73 -17.04
C LEU A 119 -11.56 7.62 -16.44
N SER A 120 -12.42 7.02 -15.60
CA SER A 120 -13.65 7.65 -15.08
C SER A 120 -13.50 9.07 -14.53
N GLU A 121 -12.51 9.36 -13.67
CA GLU A 121 -12.31 10.72 -13.12
C GLU A 121 -11.90 11.74 -14.19
N THR A 122 -11.10 11.31 -15.16
CA THR A 122 -10.65 12.17 -16.26
C THR A 122 -11.81 12.49 -17.20
N ILE A 123 -12.70 11.53 -17.45
CA ILE A 123 -13.91 11.72 -18.27
C ILE A 123 -14.77 12.85 -17.71
N LEU A 124 -15.02 12.86 -16.40
CA LEU A 124 -15.91 13.84 -15.78
C LEU A 124 -15.34 15.23 -15.79
N THR A 125 -14.04 15.34 -15.52
CA THR A 125 -13.36 16.62 -15.58
C THR A 125 -13.37 17.15 -17.01
N ALA A 126 -12.99 16.33 -18.00
CA ALA A 126 -12.95 16.75 -19.41
C ALA A 126 -14.34 17.10 -19.97
N THR A 127 -15.36 16.28 -19.70
CA THR A 127 -16.75 16.55 -20.13
C THR A 127 -17.34 17.77 -19.43
N GLY A 128 -17.08 17.94 -18.13
CA GLY A 128 -17.49 19.11 -17.36
C GLY A 128 -16.85 20.40 -17.87
N GLU A 129 -15.56 20.39 -18.21
CA GLU A 129 -14.88 21.55 -18.80
C GLU A 129 -15.43 21.91 -20.19
N ALA A 130 -15.65 20.92 -21.06
CA ALA A 130 -16.28 21.15 -22.35
C ALA A 130 -17.69 21.73 -22.21
N ASP A 131 -18.47 21.25 -21.23
CA ASP A 131 -19.83 21.74 -20.98
C ASP A 131 -19.82 23.17 -20.43
N ILE A 132 -18.85 23.53 -19.58
CA ILE A 132 -18.65 24.91 -19.12
C ILE A 132 -18.38 25.83 -20.32
N VAL A 133 -17.50 25.43 -21.25
CA VAL A 133 -17.19 26.22 -22.45
C VAL A 133 -18.42 26.36 -23.34
N ALA A 134 -19.10 25.26 -23.68
CA ALA A 134 -20.30 25.28 -24.51
C ALA A 134 -21.39 26.19 -23.93
N TYR A 135 -21.63 26.10 -22.62
CA TYR A 135 -22.60 26.93 -21.92
C TYR A 135 -22.21 28.40 -21.93
N ASN A 136 -20.92 28.72 -21.72
CA ASN A 136 -20.41 30.09 -21.78
C ASN A 136 -20.58 30.70 -23.18
N ILE A 137 -20.35 29.94 -24.25
CA ILE A 137 -20.57 30.40 -25.63
C ILE A 137 -22.03 30.81 -25.83
N VAL A 138 -22.97 29.90 -25.52
CA VAL A 138 -24.41 30.17 -25.71
C VAL A 138 -24.83 31.36 -24.86
N HIS A 139 -24.51 31.36 -23.57
CA HIS A 139 -25.06 32.35 -22.64
C HIS A 139 -24.33 33.69 -22.63
N SER A 140 -23.08 33.77 -23.07
CA SER A 140 -22.38 35.05 -23.27
C SER A 140 -22.99 35.89 -24.40
N LEU A 141 -23.63 35.23 -25.37
CA LEU A 141 -24.30 35.86 -26.50
C LEU A 141 -25.76 36.24 -26.20
N THR A 142 -26.35 35.70 -25.13
CA THR A 142 -27.73 36.00 -24.71
C THR A 142 -27.84 37.21 -23.78
N THR A 143 -29.06 37.68 -23.56
CA THR A 143 -29.35 38.74 -22.60
C THR A 143 -29.31 38.27 -21.15
N THR A 144 -29.28 36.96 -20.87
CA THR A 144 -29.33 36.43 -19.50
C THR A 144 -28.25 35.38 -19.25
N GLN A 145 -27.34 35.69 -18.34
CA GLN A 145 -26.31 34.77 -17.85
C GLN A 145 -26.80 34.14 -16.55
N ARG A 146 -27.15 32.86 -16.61
CA ARG A 146 -27.63 32.09 -15.45
C ARG A 146 -26.50 31.24 -14.88
N PRO A 147 -26.18 31.39 -13.60
CA PRO A 147 -25.17 30.54 -12.98
C PRO A 147 -25.63 29.09 -12.87
N ARG A 148 -24.68 28.17 -12.97
CA ARG A 148 -24.91 26.73 -12.96
C ARG A 148 -23.73 26.00 -12.31
N PHE A 149 -24.00 25.00 -11.48
CA PHE A 149 -23.00 24.04 -11.02
C PHE A 149 -22.88 22.90 -12.01
N VAL A 150 -21.65 22.50 -12.33
CA VAL A 150 -21.39 21.44 -13.33
C VAL A 150 -20.77 20.21 -12.66
N TYR A 151 -19.69 20.38 -11.89
CA TYR A 151 -19.07 19.26 -11.17
C TYR A 151 -18.27 19.74 -9.95
N ILE A 152 -17.83 18.78 -9.12
CA ILE A 152 -17.06 19.03 -7.89
C ILE A 152 -15.75 18.25 -7.86
N VAL A 153 -14.71 18.85 -7.28
CA VAL A 153 -13.38 18.27 -7.07
C VAL A 153 -12.89 18.56 -5.64
N PRO A 154 -12.41 17.55 -4.89
CA PRO A 154 -12.50 16.12 -5.19
C PRO A 154 -13.96 15.64 -5.10
N ARG A 155 -14.23 14.43 -5.63
CA ARG A 155 -15.57 13.80 -5.55
C ARG A 155 -15.88 13.20 -4.19
N SER A 156 -14.82 12.89 -3.46
CA SER A 156 -14.88 12.43 -2.09
C SER A 156 -13.92 13.21 -1.22
N LEU A 157 -14.34 13.48 0.00
CA LEU A 157 -13.46 13.96 1.07
C LEU A 157 -13.30 12.86 2.12
N GLN A 158 -12.08 12.75 2.63
CA GLN A 158 -11.75 11.86 3.72
C GLN A 158 -11.51 12.72 4.97
N VAL A 159 -12.35 12.57 6.00
CA VAL A 159 -12.17 13.30 7.26
C VAL A 159 -10.82 12.91 7.87
N GLY A 160 -10.07 13.92 8.35
CA GLY A 160 -8.74 13.75 8.92
C GLY A 160 -7.59 13.68 7.90
N LEU A 161 -7.89 13.57 6.60
CA LEU A 161 -6.85 13.55 5.56
C LEU A 161 -6.73 14.91 4.88
N GLY A 162 -5.74 15.70 5.31
CA GLY A 162 -5.44 17.01 4.73
C GLY A 162 -6.53 18.05 5.01
N ASP A 163 -6.51 19.11 4.21
CA ASP A 163 -7.47 20.20 4.32
C ASP A 163 -8.83 19.79 3.71
N PRO A 164 -9.96 19.88 4.44
CA PRO A 164 -11.28 19.49 3.94
C PRO A 164 -11.87 20.56 3.01
N VAL A 165 -11.19 20.78 1.89
CA VAL A 165 -11.51 21.80 0.89
C VAL A 165 -12.09 21.13 -0.35
N PHE A 166 -13.15 21.72 -0.87
CA PHE A 166 -13.75 21.30 -2.13
C PHE A 166 -13.84 22.48 -3.09
N LYS A 167 -13.83 22.15 -4.39
CA LYS A 167 -13.92 23.06 -5.50
C LYS A 167 -15.13 22.70 -6.33
N VAL A 168 -16.05 23.63 -6.51
CA VAL A 168 -17.18 23.47 -7.44
C VAL A 168 -16.86 24.23 -8.70
N ARG A 169 -16.94 23.54 -9.83
CA ARG A 169 -16.77 24.07 -11.18
C ARG A 169 -18.13 24.30 -11.82
N GLY A 170 -18.25 25.36 -12.60
CA GLY A 170 -19.50 25.74 -13.23
C GLY A 170 -19.40 27.01 -14.06
N ASN A 171 -20.53 27.70 -14.21
CA ASN A 171 -20.66 28.88 -15.05
C ASN A 171 -21.15 30.07 -14.23
N PHE A 172 -20.60 31.26 -14.51
CA PHE A 172 -21.05 32.55 -13.97
C PHE A 172 -21.14 32.65 -12.44
N LEU A 173 -20.21 31.99 -11.74
CA LEU A 173 -20.25 31.84 -10.28
C LEU A 173 -19.79 33.10 -9.53
N ASN A 174 -19.22 34.10 -10.19
CA ASN A 174 -18.71 35.30 -9.51
C ASN A 174 -19.70 36.47 -9.45
N PHE A 175 -20.98 36.23 -9.74
CA PHE A 175 -21.96 37.30 -9.69
C PHE A 175 -22.39 37.55 -8.23
N GLY A 176 -22.15 38.77 -7.75
CA GLY A 176 -22.56 39.20 -6.41
C GLY A 176 -22.01 38.34 -5.27
N THR A 177 -22.53 38.60 -4.06
CA THR A 177 -22.19 37.82 -2.87
C THR A 177 -23.34 36.89 -2.53
N TYR A 178 -23.00 35.64 -2.22
CA TYR A 178 -23.97 34.63 -1.81
C TYR A 178 -23.27 33.58 -0.93
N PRO A 179 -23.96 33.06 0.10
CA PRO A 179 -23.40 32.03 0.97
C PRO A 179 -23.34 30.69 0.24
N ILE A 180 -22.27 29.93 0.49
CA ILE A 180 -22.18 28.53 0.11
C ILE A 180 -22.54 27.72 1.34
N ARG A 181 -23.45 26.75 1.19
CA ARG A 181 -23.92 25.91 2.28
C ARG A 181 -23.56 24.46 2.04
N VAL A 182 -23.18 23.74 3.10
CA VAL A 182 -23.00 22.28 3.12
C VAL A 182 -24.02 21.73 4.09
N ASN A 183 -25.02 20.99 3.61
CA ASN A 183 -26.17 20.54 4.42
C ASN A 183 -26.78 21.66 5.29
N GLY A 184 -26.90 22.87 4.72
CA GLY A 184 -27.45 24.05 5.40
C GLY A 184 -26.43 24.90 6.20
N ALA A 185 -25.31 24.31 6.62
CA ALA A 185 -24.22 25.00 7.33
C ALA A 185 -23.41 25.91 6.39
N VAL A 186 -23.05 27.12 6.81
CA VAL A 186 -22.30 28.06 5.96
C VAL A 186 -20.83 27.63 5.86
N ALA A 187 -20.38 27.36 4.63
CA ALA A 187 -18.99 27.03 4.32
C ALA A 187 -18.12 28.29 4.17
N ALA A 188 -16.88 28.21 4.66
CA ALA A 188 -15.92 29.29 4.49
C ALA A 188 -15.43 29.32 3.03
N LEU A 189 -15.65 30.44 2.35
CA LEU A 189 -15.15 30.67 1.00
C LEU A 189 -13.64 30.93 1.04
N VAL A 190 -12.88 30.15 0.26
CA VAL A 190 -11.42 30.30 0.11
C VAL A 190 -11.10 31.18 -1.09
N SER A 191 -11.71 30.88 -2.25
CA SER A 191 -11.55 31.67 -3.48
C SER A 191 -12.75 31.50 -4.41
N ARG A 192 -12.94 32.44 -5.34
CA ARG A 192 -14.05 32.44 -6.30
C ARG A 192 -13.65 33.17 -7.58
N ASN A 193 -14.06 32.64 -8.73
CA ASN A 193 -14.01 33.30 -10.03
C ASN A 193 -15.27 32.94 -10.86
N ASP A 194 -15.29 33.32 -12.13
CA ASP A 194 -16.47 33.14 -12.99
C ASP A 194 -16.83 31.67 -13.21
N ASN A 195 -15.88 30.74 -13.14
CA ASN A 195 -16.10 29.33 -13.45
C ASN A 195 -15.88 28.39 -12.26
N GLU A 196 -15.46 28.89 -11.10
CA GLU A 196 -15.26 28.06 -9.93
C GLU A 196 -15.39 28.82 -8.62
N PHE A 197 -15.69 28.08 -7.55
CA PHE A 197 -15.37 28.51 -6.20
C PHE A 197 -14.74 27.38 -5.41
N VAL A 198 -13.91 27.76 -4.46
CA VAL A 198 -13.25 26.87 -3.51
C VAL A 198 -13.76 27.21 -2.11
N ALA A 199 -14.23 26.21 -1.38
CA ALA A 199 -14.74 26.39 -0.03
C ALA A 199 -14.29 25.26 0.89
N ARG A 200 -14.23 25.55 2.20
CA ARG A 200 -13.89 24.59 3.23
C ARG A 200 -15.17 24.01 3.84
N THR A 201 -15.23 22.68 3.96
CA THR A 201 -16.34 22.00 4.62
C THR A 201 -16.38 22.42 6.10
N PRO A 202 -17.54 22.84 6.64
CA PRO A 202 -17.67 23.22 8.05
C PRO A 202 -17.30 22.05 8.98
N SER A 203 -16.56 22.33 10.06
CA SER A 203 -16.17 21.31 11.05
C SER A 203 -17.39 20.62 11.65
N GLU A 204 -18.46 21.36 11.91
CA GLU A 204 -19.72 20.82 12.43
C GLU A 204 -20.37 19.75 11.54
N ILE A 205 -20.09 19.76 10.23
CA ILE A 205 -20.51 18.69 9.32
C ILE A 205 -19.55 17.51 9.43
N LEU A 206 -18.23 17.77 9.41
CA LEU A 206 -17.18 16.74 9.46
C LEU A 206 -17.24 15.93 10.76
N ASP A 207 -17.45 16.59 11.90
CA ASP A 207 -17.49 15.99 13.23
C ASP A 207 -18.69 15.04 13.41
N ARG A 208 -19.72 15.18 12.57
CA ARG A 208 -20.92 14.31 12.57
C ARG A 208 -20.80 13.12 11.62
N VAL A 209 -19.77 13.06 10.79
CA VAL A 209 -19.58 11.96 9.84
C VAL A 209 -19.07 10.73 10.58
N GLN A 210 -20.00 9.86 10.98
CA GLN A 210 -19.69 8.55 11.56
C GLN A 210 -19.57 7.47 10.49
N ASP A 211 -20.35 7.54 9.42
CA ASP A 211 -20.34 6.61 8.29
C ASP A 211 -20.17 7.34 6.96
N ALA A 212 -19.83 6.59 5.90
CA ALA A 212 -19.78 7.15 4.55
C ALA A 212 -21.13 7.80 4.19
N THR A 213 -21.11 9.12 3.98
CA THR A 213 -22.31 9.91 3.76
C THR A 213 -22.18 10.80 2.54
N THR A 214 -23.30 11.27 2.03
CA THR A 214 -23.34 12.26 0.95
C THR A 214 -23.85 13.57 1.50
N VAL A 215 -23.04 14.62 1.36
CA VAL A 215 -23.42 15.98 1.77
C VAL A 215 -23.83 16.79 0.54
N GLY A 216 -24.94 17.52 0.65
CA GLY A 216 -25.38 18.46 -0.37
C GLY A 216 -24.68 19.79 -0.20
N ILE A 217 -24.05 20.26 -1.27
CA ILE A 217 -23.51 21.61 -1.39
C ILE A 217 -24.53 22.44 -2.13
N ALA A 218 -25.04 23.48 -1.50
CA ALA A 218 -26.05 24.35 -2.07
C ALA A 218 -25.60 25.81 -2.06
N ALA A 219 -25.92 26.54 -3.12
CA ALA A 219 -25.83 28.00 -3.13
C ALA A 219 -26.83 28.58 -4.12
N SER A 220 -27.20 29.84 -3.92
CA SER A 220 -28.10 30.56 -4.82
C SER A 220 -27.35 31.72 -5.51
N PRO A 221 -26.42 31.43 -6.42
CA PRO A 221 -25.67 32.45 -7.14
C PRO A 221 -26.63 33.32 -7.97
N PRO A 222 -26.58 34.65 -7.87
CA PRO A 222 -27.48 35.52 -8.60
C PRO A 222 -27.21 35.50 -10.10
N ALA A 223 -28.26 35.67 -10.90
CA ALA A 223 -28.14 35.74 -12.35
C ALA A 223 -27.94 37.18 -12.81
N ARG A 224 -27.34 37.34 -14.00
CA ARG A 224 -27.15 38.63 -14.63
C ARG A 224 -28.06 38.77 -15.84
N GLN A 225 -28.92 39.76 -15.82
CA GLN A 225 -29.79 40.13 -16.94
C GLN A 225 -29.32 41.43 -17.56
N ARG A 226 -29.26 41.47 -18.89
CA ARG A 226 -29.00 42.65 -19.68
C ARG A 226 -30.32 43.17 -20.23
N PHE A 227 -30.71 44.35 -19.79
CA PHE A 227 -31.89 45.07 -20.29
C PHE A 227 -31.41 46.32 -21.03
N LEU A 228 -31.50 46.30 -22.36
CA LEU A 228 -30.93 47.33 -23.25
C LEU A 228 -29.43 47.57 -22.96
N PHE A 229 -29.12 48.66 -22.27
CA PHE A 229 -27.76 49.08 -21.90
C PHE A 229 -27.42 48.82 -20.42
N TRP A 230 -28.42 48.45 -19.59
CA TRP A 230 -28.25 48.26 -18.16
C TRP A 230 -28.08 46.77 -17.82
N ARG A 231 -27.16 46.49 -16.89
CA ARG A 231 -26.95 45.14 -16.36
C ARG A 231 -27.58 45.07 -14.97
N ARG A 232 -28.62 44.27 -14.82
CA ARG A 232 -29.31 44.02 -13.55
C ARG A 232 -28.89 42.67 -12.99
N ILE A 233 -28.55 42.65 -11.71
CA ILE A 233 -28.38 41.40 -10.96
C ILE A 233 -29.75 41.01 -10.40
N VAL A 234 -30.18 39.78 -10.66
CA VAL A 234 -31.45 39.23 -10.18
C VAL A 234 -31.19 38.03 -9.26
N PRO A 235 -32.10 37.76 -8.29
CA PRO A 235 -31.95 36.61 -7.40
C PRO A 235 -31.72 35.31 -8.18
N GLY A 236 -30.80 34.50 -7.67
CA GLY A 236 -30.45 33.20 -8.23
C GLY A 236 -31.47 32.14 -7.89
N LEU A 237 -31.53 31.09 -8.71
CA LEU A 237 -32.12 29.82 -8.29
C LEU A 237 -31.10 29.04 -7.46
N GLU A 238 -31.59 28.27 -6.50
CA GLU A 238 -30.73 27.38 -5.74
C GLU A 238 -30.12 26.33 -6.68
N GLN A 239 -28.81 26.18 -6.59
CA GLN A 239 -28.01 25.17 -7.26
C GLN A 239 -27.49 24.22 -6.20
N SER A 240 -27.56 22.91 -6.47
CA SER A 240 -27.02 21.91 -5.56
C SER A 240 -26.16 20.88 -6.28
N ILE A 241 -25.13 20.41 -5.58
CA ILE A 241 -24.27 19.31 -6.01
C ILE A 241 -23.87 18.48 -4.80
N SER A 242 -23.70 17.17 -5.00
CA SER A 242 -23.41 16.24 -3.91
C SER A 242 -21.91 15.94 -3.81
N LEU A 243 -21.42 15.81 -2.58
CA LEU A 243 -20.06 15.42 -2.25
C LEU A 243 -20.09 14.20 -1.33
N LYS A 244 -19.34 13.15 -1.66
CA LYS A 244 -19.18 12.01 -0.75
C LYS A 244 -18.19 12.38 0.35
N VAL A 245 -18.51 12.07 1.60
CA VAL A 245 -17.63 12.32 2.74
C VAL A 245 -17.49 11.03 3.52
N TYR A 246 -16.24 10.64 3.73
CA TYR A 246 -15.87 9.43 4.44
C TYR A 246 -15.38 9.77 5.86
N PRO A 247 -15.79 8.98 6.87
CA PRO A 247 -15.41 9.20 8.26
C PRO A 247 -13.91 8.96 8.45
N LYS A 248 -13.34 9.50 9.53
CA LYS A 248 -11.92 9.34 9.88
C LYS A 248 -11.56 7.86 9.96
N LYS A 249 -10.38 7.50 9.43
CA LYS A 249 -9.83 6.15 9.60
C LYS A 249 -9.11 6.04 10.93
N SER A 250 -9.28 4.95 11.64
CA SER A 250 -8.44 4.58 12.78
C SER A 250 -7.80 3.23 12.53
N PHE A 251 -6.58 3.08 13.05
CA PHE A 251 -5.80 1.87 12.92
C PHE A 251 -5.51 1.35 14.31
N THR A 252 -5.85 0.08 14.57
CA THR A 252 -5.42 -0.61 15.77
C THR A 252 -4.51 -1.76 15.36
N LEU A 253 -3.25 -1.66 15.76
CA LEU A 253 -2.21 -2.62 15.44
C LEU A 253 -1.95 -3.47 16.68
N HIS A 254 -2.03 -4.78 16.54
CA HIS A 254 -1.67 -5.76 17.56
C HIS A 254 -0.47 -6.55 17.04
N ALA A 255 0.68 -6.33 17.66
CA ALA A 255 1.92 -7.00 17.31
C ALA A 255 2.20 -8.13 18.29
N ARG A 256 2.64 -9.27 17.74
CA ARG A 256 3.10 -10.43 18.49
C ARG A 256 4.46 -10.83 17.95
N ILE A 257 5.50 -10.72 18.77
CA ILE A 257 6.89 -11.09 18.43
C ILE A 257 7.25 -12.35 19.22
N TYR A 258 7.64 -13.41 18.52
CA TYR A 258 7.97 -14.71 19.09
C TYR A 258 9.33 -15.19 18.57
N PRO A 259 10.44 -14.80 19.22
CA PRO A 259 11.77 -15.18 18.77
C PRO A 259 12.09 -16.64 19.09
N VAL A 260 12.90 -17.26 18.24
CA VAL A 260 13.52 -18.57 18.48
C VAL A 260 15.01 -18.36 18.61
N ALA A 261 15.62 -18.86 19.68
CA ALA A 261 17.06 -18.72 19.91
C ALA A 261 17.69 -20.08 20.22
N SER A 262 18.97 -20.23 19.93
CA SER A 262 19.74 -21.39 20.35
C SER A 262 20.10 -21.22 21.83
N LEU A 263 19.40 -21.94 22.70
CA LEU A 263 19.53 -21.88 24.15
C LEU A 263 20.62 -22.82 24.65
N PRO A 264 21.48 -22.40 25.60
CA PRO A 264 22.45 -23.29 26.20
C PRO A 264 21.74 -24.35 27.05
N ILE A 265 22.06 -25.61 26.81
CA ILE A 265 21.66 -26.72 27.66
C ILE A 265 22.88 -27.44 28.17
N GLU A 266 22.79 -27.95 29.39
CA GLU A 266 23.83 -28.80 29.94
C GLU A 266 23.30 -30.20 30.20
N ARG A 267 24.11 -31.21 29.86
CA ARG A 267 23.78 -32.62 30.00
C ARG A 267 24.97 -33.41 30.50
N ASP A 268 24.71 -34.40 31.33
CA ASP A 268 25.73 -35.38 31.74
C ASP A 268 25.78 -36.54 30.74
N PHE A 269 27.00 -36.89 30.33
CA PHE A 269 27.34 -38.01 29.47
C PHE A 269 28.19 -38.98 30.28
N GLN A 270 27.85 -40.27 30.24
CA GLN A 270 28.56 -41.31 30.97
C GLN A 270 29.17 -42.30 30.00
N PHE A 271 30.48 -42.53 30.16
CA PHE A 271 31.26 -43.43 29.34
C PHE A 271 31.87 -44.52 30.24
N PRO A 272 31.17 -45.65 30.45
CA PRO A 272 31.76 -46.78 31.14
C PRO A 272 32.81 -47.45 30.25
N HIS A 273 33.92 -47.83 30.86
CA HIS A 273 35.01 -48.53 30.20
C HIS A 273 35.51 -49.67 31.06
N TYR A 274 35.85 -50.76 30.41
CA TYR A 274 36.48 -51.91 31.02
C TYR A 274 37.51 -52.47 30.04
N ASP A 275 38.76 -52.54 30.47
CA ASP A 275 39.86 -53.15 29.72
C ASP A 275 40.40 -54.35 30.49
N THR A 276 40.68 -55.42 29.76
CA THR A 276 41.21 -56.67 30.30
C THR A 276 42.08 -57.33 29.24
N ASP A 277 43.11 -58.04 29.68
CA ASP A 277 43.99 -58.80 28.81
C ASP A 277 44.16 -60.23 29.34
N ASP A 278 44.33 -61.18 28.42
CA ASP A 278 44.57 -62.57 28.77
C ASP A 278 46.05 -62.85 29.07
N ASP A 279 46.96 -61.95 28.65
CA ASP A 279 48.38 -62.02 28.97
C ASP A 279 48.63 -61.63 30.43
N CYS A 280 49.16 -62.59 31.18
CA CYS A 280 49.44 -62.44 32.59
C CYS A 280 50.64 -61.51 32.85
N ALA A 281 51.47 -61.22 31.84
CA ALA A 281 52.59 -60.29 31.93
C ALA A 281 52.37 -59.00 31.12
N ILE A 282 51.11 -58.68 30.76
CA ILE A 282 50.80 -57.44 30.04
C ILE A 282 51.32 -56.21 30.81
N ASP A 283 51.87 -55.24 30.09
CA ASP A 283 52.30 -53.94 30.59
C ASP A 283 52.18 -52.96 29.42
N ARG A 284 51.01 -52.30 29.29
CA ARG A 284 50.72 -51.40 28.16
C ARG A 284 49.91 -50.18 28.57
N SER A 285 50.09 -49.09 27.82
CA SER A 285 49.14 -47.96 27.86
C SER A 285 47.79 -48.38 27.27
N SER A 286 46.73 -47.86 27.86
CA SER A 286 45.35 -48.00 27.40
C SER A 286 44.63 -46.65 27.38
N ASP A 287 45.35 -45.61 26.93
CA ASP A 287 44.81 -44.27 26.84
C ASP A 287 43.62 -44.22 25.86
N ARG A 288 42.57 -43.49 26.23
CA ARG A 288 41.35 -43.37 25.42
C ARG A 288 40.87 -41.92 25.37
N ILE A 289 40.56 -41.46 24.17
CA ILE A 289 39.90 -40.18 23.93
C ILE A 289 38.40 -40.42 23.76
N TRP A 290 37.61 -39.78 24.61
CA TRP A 290 36.15 -39.79 24.57
C TRP A 290 35.65 -38.47 24.02
N VAL A 291 34.94 -38.52 22.90
CA VAL A 291 34.48 -37.33 22.17
C VAL A 291 32.96 -37.19 22.36
N LEU A 292 32.52 -35.99 22.76
CA LEU A 292 31.09 -35.65 22.82
C LEU A 292 30.49 -35.56 21.41
N PRO A 293 29.16 -35.73 21.25
CA PRO A 293 28.50 -35.54 19.97
C PRO A 293 28.78 -34.15 19.36
N PRO A 294 28.72 -33.99 18.03
CA PRO A 294 28.87 -32.69 17.39
C PRO A 294 27.94 -31.62 17.99
N GLY A 295 28.44 -30.41 18.20
CA GLY A 295 27.69 -29.31 18.81
C GLY A 295 27.72 -29.26 20.34
N TRP A 296 28.43 -30.18 21.00
CA TRP A 296 28.64 -30.19 22.44
C TRP A 296 30.09 -29.87 22.83
N GLU A 297 30.24 -29.08 23.87
CA GLU A 297 31.52 -28.68 24.46
C GLU A 297 31.66 -29.23 25.89
N VAL A 298 32.86 -29.60 26.29
CA VAL A 298 33.16 -30.11 27.62
C VAL A 298 33.19 -28.96 28.63
N VAL A 299 32.34 -29.01 29.66
CA VAL A 299 32.31 -28.02 30.76
C VAL A 299 33.13 -28.51 31.95
N ARG A 300 32.87 -29.75 32.37
CA ARG A 300 33.58 -30.42 33.46
C ARG A 300 33.56 -31.92 33.23
N PHE A 301 34.52 -32.62 33.78
CA PHE A 301 34.61 -34.07 33.68
C PHE A 301 35.27 -34.65 34.92
N GLY A 302 34.98 -35.93 35.18
CA GLY A 302 35.58 -36.68 36.27
C GLY A 302 35.59 -38.17 35.95
N VAL A 303 36.55 -38.89 36.53
CA VAL A 303 36.63 -40.34 36.38
C VAL A 303 36.41 -41.00 37.75
N THR A 304 35.54 -42.01 37.76
CA THR A 304 35.32 -42.87 38.91
C THR A 304 35.83 -44.27 38.58
N THR A 305 36.66 -44.84 39.44
CA THR A 305 37.07 -46.25 39.29
C THR A 305 35.88 -47.15 39.63
N THR A 306 35.50 -48.06 38.73
CA THR A 306 34.32 -48.93 38.91
C THR A 306 34.69 -50.34 39.34
N ASN A 307 35.86 -50.83 38.92
CA ASN A 307 36.45 -52.08 39.40
C ASN A 307 37.87 -51.78 39.91
N GLY A 308 38.19 -52.27 41.11
CA GLY A 308 39.50 -52.04 41.72
C GLY A 308 40.63 -52.50 40.78
N PRO A 309 41.63 -51.66 40.48
CA PRO A 309 42.69 -52.04 39.54
C PRO A 309 43.46 -53.26 40.05
N SER A 310 43.72 -54.24 39.19
CA SER A 310 44.56 -55.38 39.54
C SER A 310 46.03 -55.15 39.19
N CYS A 311 46.92 -55.79 39.96
CA CYS A 311 48.31 -56.02 39.56
C CYS A 311 49.12 -54.75 39.20
N GLY A 312 48.77 -53.59 39.74
CA GLY A 312 49.42 -52.31 39.44
C GLY A 312 48.85 -51.57 38.22
N SER A 313 47.71 -52.02 37.68
CA SER A 313 46.91 -51.23 36.72
C SER A 313 46.51 -49.91 37.37
N SER A 314 46.38 -48.86 36.58
CA SER A 314 46.05 -47.53 37.11
C SER A 314 45.36 -46.65 36.09
N ILE A 315 44.65 -45.64 36.60
CA ILE A 315 44.00 -44.61 35.81
C ILE A 315 44.68 -43.30 36.19
N GLY A 316 45.17 -42.57 35.20
CA GLY A 316 45.70 -41.24 35.40
C GLY A 316 44.60 -40.20 35.47
N ASN A 317 44.99 -38.95 35.75
CA ASN A 317 44.04 -37.85 35.75
C ASN A 317 43.53 -37.60 34.33
N PRO A 318 42.21 -37.55 34.10
CA PRO A 318 41.67 -37.19 32.80
C PRO A 318 42.13 -35.77 32.43
N VAL A 319 42.38 -35.54 31.15
CA VAL A 319 42.76 -34.23 30.61
C VAL A 319 41.86 -33.87 29.45
N GLN A 320 41.45 -32.60 29.39
CA GLN A 320 40.65 -32.12 28.27
C GLN A 320 41.49 -32.13 26.99
N SER A 321 40.93 -32.68 25.92
CA SER A 321 41.56 -32.78 24.60
C SER A 321 40.73 -31.98 23.59
N GLY A 322 41.03 -30.69 23.44
CA GLY A 322 40.20 -29.77 22.65
C GLY A 322 38.88 -29.40 23.34
N ASN A 323 37.94 -28.78 22.61
CA ASN A 323 36.70 -28.26 23.22
C ASN A 323 35.65 -29.35 23.48
N ASN A 324 35.72 -30.50 22.81
CA ASN A 324 34.65 -31.50 22.80
C ASN A 324 35.09 -32.91 23.22
N ALA A 325 36.32 -33.10 23.71
CA ALA A 325 36.80 -34.42 24.09
C ALA A 325 37.62 -34.43 25.38
N VAL A 326 37.70 -35.60 26.00
CA VAL A 326 38.50 -35.85 27.21
C VAL A 326 39.35 -37.08 26.96
N ASN A 327 40.66 -36.93 27.15
CA ASN A 327 41.61 -38.05 27.15
C ASN A 327 41.74 -38.61 28.57
N VAL A 328 41.55 -39.91 28.73
CA VAL A 328 41.76 -40.63 29.98
C VAL A 328 43.02 -41.47 29.83
N PRO A 329 44.15 -41.02 30.41
CA PRO A 329 45.35 -41.83 30.43
C PRO A 329 45.15 -43.03 31.35
N ALA A 330 45.53 -44.22 30.90
CA ALA A 330 45.33 -45.45 31.64
C ALA A 330 46.45 -46.45 31.38
N HIS A 331 46.74 -47.28 32.37
CA HIS A 331 47.79 -48.29 32.30
C HIS A 331 47.26 -49.64 32.75
N LEU A 332 47.41 -50.66 31.90
CA LEU A 332 46.97 -52.02 32.17
C LEU A 332 48.19 -52.90 32.43
N LYS A 333 48.21 -53.57 33.59
CA LYS A 333 49.30 -54.40 34.05
C LYS A 333 48.84 -55.75 34.59
N GLY A 334 49.48 -56.83 34.16
CA GLY A 334 49.27 -58.19 34.66
C GLY A 334 50.16 -58.53 35.87
N CYS A 335 49.79 -59.56 36.65
CA CYS A 335 50.51 -59.97 37.87
C CYS A 335 51.77 -60.83 37.60
N GLY A 336 52.09 -61.07 36.33
CA GLY A 336 53.16 -61.94 35.87
C GLY A 336 52.83 -63.44 35.92
N TYR A 337 53.84 -64.24 35.66
CA TYR A 337 53.77 -65.71 35.71
C TYR A 337 54.49 -66.28 36.94
N SER A 338 54.14 -67.50 37.34
CA SER A 338 54.89 -68.28 38.32
C SER A 338 56.05 -69.06 37.69
N GLY A 339 57.17 -69.12 38.41
CA GLY A 339 58.35 -69.93 38.06
C GLY A 339 59.19 -69.41 36.86
N PRO A 340 60.39 -69.98 36.67
CA PRO A 340 61.34 -69.56 35.62
C PRO A 340 60.89 -69.90 34.19
N PHE A 341 59.91 -70.80 34.04
CA PHE A 341 59.37 -71.24 32.75
C PHE A 341 58.03 -70.59 32.38
N ARG A 342 57.60 -69.55 33.10
CA ARG A 342 56.29 -68.88 32.92
C ARG A 342 55.08 -69.84 33.01
N ILE A 343 55.16 -70.87 33.85
CA ILE A 343 54.10 -71.88 34.02
C ILE A 343 53.20 -71.41 35.17
N GLY A 344 51.97 -71.02 34.83
CA GLY A 344 50.93 -70.56 35.78
C GLY A 344 50.79 -69.04 35.82
N CYS A 345 49.57 -68.55 35.60
CA CYS A 345 49.21 -67.14 35.62
C CYS A 345 48.98 -66.66 37.07
N LYS A 346 49.67 -65.62 37.53
CA LYS A 346 49.45 -65.07 38.89
C LYS A 346 48.22 -64.18 39.00
N GLY A 347 47.71 -63.70 37.86
CA GLY A 347 46.57 -62.80 37.79
C GLY A 347 46.63 -61.97 36.53
N ARG A 348 45.47 -61.73 35.93
CA ARG A 348 45.32 -60.92 34.72
C ARG A 348 45.13 -59.46 35.08
N GLY A 349 45.63 -58.58 34.22
CA GLY A 349 45.38 -57.15 34.34
C GLY A 349 43.94 -56.84 33.97
N HIS A 350 43.24 -56.12 34.84
CA HIS A 350 41.95 -55.52 34.52
C HIS A 350 41.83 -54.12 35.09
N LEU A 351 41.10 -53.27 34.37
CA LEU A 351 40.86 -51.89 34.71
C LEU A 351 39.44 -51.49 34.32
N GLY A 352 38.62 -51.15 35.32
CA GLY A 352 37.27 -50.64 35.10
C GLY A 352 37.12 -49.21 35.59
N TYR A 353 36.60 -48.33 34.74
CA TYR A 353 36.28 -46.95 35.11
C TYR A 353 35.05 -46.41 34.42
N ARG A 354 34.48 -45.33 34.96
CA ARG A 354 33.44 -44.53 34.32
C ARG A 354 33.91 -43.10 34.22
N LEU A 355 33.91 -42.57 33.01
CA LEU A 355 34.11 -41.15 32.76
C LEU A 355 32.74 -40.46 32.72
N ASP A 356 32.54 -39.49 33.60
CA ASP A 356 31.37 -38.63 33.67
C ASP A 356 31.76 -37.26 33.10
N ILE A 357 31.16 -36.85 31.97
CA ILE A 357 31.39 -35.56 31.32
C ILE A 357 30.11 -34.73 31.37
N ARG A 358 30.15 -33.53 31.95
CA ARG A 358 29.12 -32.51 31.77
C ARG A 358 29.42 -31.74 30.49
N GLY A 359 28.55 -31.86 29.50
CA GLY A 359 28.64 -31.11 28.25
C GLY A 359 27.69 -29.91 28.26
N LYS A 360 28.08 -28.82 27.58
CA LYS A 360 27.21 -27.70 27.18
C LYS A 360 26.97 -27.78 25.68
N GLY A 361 25.70 -27.82 25.29
CA GLY A 361 25.26 -27.78 23.90
C GLY A 361 24.26 -26.65 23.70
N TYR A 362 23.80 -26.48 22.47
CA TYR A 362 22.75 -25.50 22.14
C TYR A 362 21.58 -26.21 21.46
N VAL A 363 20.36 -25.84 21.85
CA VAL A 363 19.13 -26.31 21.21
C VAL A 363 18.23 -25.14 20.91
N ASP A 364 17.59 -25.17 19.75
CA ASP A 364 16.65 -24.12 19.39
C ASP A 364 15.40 -24.22 20.26
N GLY A 365 15.08 -23.11 20.93
CA GLY A 365 13.93 -22.99 21.81
C GLY A 365 13.26 -21.63 21.67
N PRO A 366 11.95 -21.54 21.92
CA PRO A 366 11.25 -20.27 21.90
C PRO A 366 11.68 -19.40 23.09
N LEU A 367 11.84 -18.10 22.84
CA LEU A 367 11.91 -17.08 23.90
C LEU A 367 10.50 -16.65 24.31
N THR A 368 10.42 -15.83 25.36
CA THR A 368 9.15 -15.26 25.82
C THR A 368 8.48 -14.48 24.70
N VAL A 369 7.18 -14.73 24.48
CA VAL A 369 6.41 -13.99 23.48
C VAL A 369 6.16 -12.57 23.99
N PHE A 370 6.43 -11.59 23.13
CA PHE A 370 6.12 -10.19 23.39
C PHE A 370 4.86 -9.80 22.61
N GLU A 371 3.89 -9.22 23.30
CA GLU A 371 2.65 -8.73 22.73
C GLU A 371 2.49 -7.25 23.11
N ASP A 372 2.15 -6.44 22.13
CA ASP A 372 1.91 -5.01 22.31
C ASP A 372 0.86 -4.53 21.31
N SER A 373 0.18 -3.45 21.66
CA SER A 373 -0.87 -2.88 20.80
C SER A 373 -0.86 -1.38 20.85
N THR A 374 -1.02 -0.76 19.68
CA THR A 374 -1.19 0.69 19.55
C THR A 374 -2.43 0.99 18.73
N SER A 375 -3.17 2.02 19.13
CA SER A 375 -4.30 2.55 18.38
C SER A 375 -4.02 3.99 18.01
N VAL A 376 -4.18 4.33 16.73
CA VAL A 376 -3.95 5.67 16.21
C VAL A 376 -5.08 6.06 15.30
N ASP A 377 -5.71 7.18 15.63
CA ASP A 377 -6.64 7.84 14.72
C ASP A 377 -5.83 8.57 13.65
N SER A 378 -6.00 8.18 12.39
CA SER A 378 -5.20 8.67 11.27
C SER A 378 -5.10 10.19 11.25
N ASN A 379 -3.92 10.70 11.62
CA ASN A 379 -3.44 12.04 11.38
C ASN A 379 -1.91 11.92 11.29
N ASN A 380 -1.39 11.74 10.08
CA ASN A 380 0.03 11.77 9.69
C ASN A 380 0.98 10.66 10.16
N GLN A 381 0.72 9.93 11.25
CA GLN A 381 1.60 8.83 11.65
C GLN A 381 1.37 7.60 10.76
N ARG A 382 2.37 7.28 9.94
CA ARG A 382 2.36 6.16 9.00
C ARG A 382 3.31 5.04 9.39
N THR A 383 4.17 5.29 10.37
CA THR A 383 5.21 4.37 10.78
C THR A 383 5.03 4.05 12.26
N PHE A 384 5.07 2.76 12.56
CA PHE A 384 4.94 2.21 13.91
C PHE A 384 6.12 1.29 14.17
N SER A 385 6.54 1.21 15.43
CA SER A 385 7.63 0.35 15.85
C SER A 385 7.29 -0.35 17.15
N PHE A 386 7.43 -1.67 17.18
CA PHE A 386 7.30 -2.49 18.38
C PHE A 386 8.67 -3.09 18.70
N THR A 387 9.18 -2.83 19.90
CA THR A 387 10.55 -3.24 20.27
C THR A 387 10.49 -4.36 21.29
N TYR A 388 11.07 -5.51 20.93
CA TYR A 388 11.19 -6.64 21.84
C TYR A 388 12.07 -6.28 23.04
N PRO A 389 11.64 -6.57 24.28
CA PRO A 389 12.41 -6.24 25.49
C PRO A 389 13.72 -7.03 25.56
N GLN A 390 14.86 -6.35 25.37
CA GLN A 390 16.18 -7.00 25.31
C GLN A 390 16.59 -7.66 26.65
N ASN A 391 16.03 -7.20 27.76
CA ASN A 391 16.22 -7.81 29.08
C ASN A 391 15.61 -9.22 29.21
N GLN A 392 14.76 -9.64 28.27
CA GLN A 392 14.18 -10.99 28.21
C GLN A 392 15.06 -11.99 27.45
N ILE A 393 16.20 -11.54 26.90
CA ILE A 393 17.14 -12.39 26.16
C ILE A 393 18.27 -12.80 27.12
N PRO A 394 18.38 -14.08 27.50
CA PRO A 394 19.56 -14.59 28.21
C PRO A 394 20.88 -14.23 27.50
N ALA A 395 21.88 -13.81 28.27
CA ALA A 395 23.17 -13.33 27.75
C ALA A 395 23.95 -14.36 26.92
N ASP A 396 23.70 -15.66 27.15
CA ASP A 396 24.38 -16.77 26.49
C ASP A 396 23.69 -17.22 25.17
N ASN A 397 22.57 -16.58 24.79
CA ASN A 397 21.82 -16.96 23.60
C ASN A 397 22.54 -16.57 22.31
N ARG A 398 22.40 -17.41 21.30
CA ARG A 398 22.97 -17.20 19.96
C ARG A 398 21.91 -17.40 18.90
N GLY A 399 22.14 -16.82 17.72
CA GLY A 399 21.36 -17.11 16.51
C GLY A 399 19.87 -16.83 16.63
N ILE A 400 19.48 -15.67 17.18
CA ILE A 400 18.06 -15.34 17.37
C ILE A 400 17.38 -15.17 16.00
N ASN A 401 16.42 -16.04 15.72
CA ASN A 401 15.51 -15.93 14.60
C ASN A 401 14.24 -15.19 15.05
N TRP A 402 14.01 -14.02 14.48
CA TRP A 402 12.90 -13.16 14.81
C TRP A 402 11.67 -13.50 13.98
N GLN A 403 10.59 -13.90 14.64
CA GLN A 403 9.30 -14.15 14.00
C GLN A 403 8.24 -13.23 14.61
N TYR A 404 7.25 -12.89 13.80
CA TYR A 404 6.14 -12.05 14.24
C TYR A 404 4.86 -12.35 13.48
N ASP A 405 3.75 -12.01 14.14
CA ASP A 405 2.42 -11.86 13.58
C ASP A 405 1.93 -10.45 13.93
N LEU A 406 1.30 -9.79 12.97
CA LEU A 406 0.76 -8.45 13.11
C LEU A 406 -0.68 -8.44 12.61
N HIS A 407 -1.60 -8.08 13.49
CA HIS A 407 -3.02 -7.95 13.18
C HIS A 407 -3.38 -6.47 13.19
N ILE A 408 -3.91 -5.98 12.07
CA ILE A 408 -4.24 -4.57 11.87
C ILE A 408 -5.73 -4.48 11.62
N ASN A 409 -6.45 -3.84 12.55
CA ASN A 409 -7.83 -3.47 12.36
C ASN A 409 -7.89 -2.05 11.80
N ILE A 410 -8.39 -1.92 10.59
CA ILE A 410 -8.66 -0.64 9.92
C ILE A 410 -10.15 -0.34 10.11
N VAL A 411 -10.46 0.68 10.88
CA VAL A 411 -11.85 1.08 11.14
C VAL A 411 -12.15 2.37 10.37
N GLN A 412 -13.23 2.35 9.60
CA GLN A 412 -13.74 3.50 8.87
C GLN A 412 -15.27 3.58 9.05
N GLY A 413 -15.68 4.31 10.07
CA GLY A 413 -17.07 4.29 10.52
C GLY A 413 -17.48 2.92 11.03
N SER A 414 -18.62 2.40 10.57
CA SER A 414 -19.10 1.05 10.89
C SER A 414 -18.31 -0.07 10.21
N GLN A 415 -17.49 0.26 9.20
CA GLN A 415 -16.71 -0.75 8.48
C GLN A 415 -15.42 -1.06 9.23
N VAL A 416 -15.20 -2.36 9.46
CA VAL A 416 -13.95 -2.89 10.02
C VAL A 416 -13.34 -3.81 8.98
N HIS A 417 -12.11 -3.50 8.60
CA HIS A 417 -11.31 -4.31 7.70
C HIS A 417 -10.08 -4.82 8.43
N GLN A 418 -9.74 -6.09 8.25
CA GLN A 418 -8.65 -6.73 8.96
C GLN A 418 -7.54 -7.12 8.00
N VAL A 419 -6.33 -6.69 8.30
CA VAL A 419 -5.12 -7.08 7.56
C VAL A 419 -4.20 -7.83 8.52
N GLN A 420 -3.72 -9.00 8.07
CA GLN A 420 -2.77 -9.80 8.81
C GLN A 420 -1.45 -9.85 8.05
N LEU A 421 -0.36 -9.48 8.74
CA LEU A 421 1.01 -9.58 8.22
C LEU A 421 1.81 -10.53 9.12
N SER A 422 2.82 -11.15 8.53
CA SER A 422 3.76 -11.99 9.28
C SER A 422 5.14 -11.93 8.65
N HIS A 423 6.13 -12.53 9.30
CA HIS A 423 7.47 -12.66 8.74
C HIS A 423 7.51 -13.40 7.39
N VAL A 424 6.51 -14.24 7.08
CA VAL A 424 6.36 -14.94 5.78
C VAL A 424 5.67 -14.05 4.76
N ASN A 425 4.64 -13.31 5.18
CA ASN A 425 3.85 -12.41 4.35
C ASN A 425 3.94 -10.98 4.90
N PRO A 426 5.08 -10.28 4.68
CA PRO A 426 5.34 -9.00 5.33
C PRO A 426 4.55 -7.83 4.71
N ASN A 427 3.92 -8.03 3.54
CA ASN A 427 3.22 -7.00 2.81
C ASN A 427 1.80 -7.44 2.42
N ALA A 428 0.81 -6.60 2.69
CA ALA A 428 -0.55 -6.78 2.20
C ALA A 428 -1.25 -5.42 2.13
N GLU A 429 -2.04 -5.21 1.07
CA GLU A 429 -2.94 -4.06 0.95
C GLU A 429 -2.31 -2.68 1.21
N GLY A 430 -1.08 -2.47 0.73
CA GLY A 430 -0.37 -1.20 0.94
C GLY A 430 0.19 -1.00 2.34
N ILE A 431 0.17 -2.02 3.19
CA ILE A 431 0.87 -2.07 4.47
C ILE A 431 2.08 -2.99 4.33
N SER A 432 3.23 -2.54 4.84
CA SER A 432 4.46 -3.32 4.91
C SER A 432 4.92 -3.46 6.36
N SER A 433 5.62 -4.54 6.65
CA SER A 433 6.20 -4.83 7.95
C SER A 433 7.57 -5.47 7.81
N ARG A 434 8.45 -5.21 8.77
CA ARG A 434 9.80 -5.80 8.81
C ARG A 434 10.27 -5.88 10.26
N ILE A 435 10.84 -7.02 10.64
CA ILE A 435 11.53 -7.16 11.92
C ILE A 435 13.04 -7.18 11.70
N ASP A 436 13.78 -6.38 12.46
CA ASP A 436 15.24 -6.35 12.44
C ASP A 436 15.77 -6.09 13.86
N GLY A 437 16.68 -6.93 14.34
CA GLY A 437 17.23 -6.82 15.70
C GLY A 437 16.17 -6.81 16.83
N GLY A 438 15.01 -7.43 16.62
CA GLY A 438 13.89 -7.41 17.57
C GLY A 438 13.02 -6.15 17.51
N VAL A 439 13.22 -5.28 16.52
CA VAL A 439 12.37 -4.11 16.26
C VAL A 439 11.48 -4.42 15.06
N LEU A 440 10.18 -4.60 15.31
CA LEU A 440 9.16 -4.72 14.27
C LEU A 440 8.73 -3.33 13.83
N SER A 441 9.10 -2.96 12.61
CA SER A 441 8.67 -1.73 11.94
C SER A 441 7.46 -2.01 11.04
N VAL A 442 6.46 -1.14 11.07
CA VAL A 442 5.24 -1.21 10.25
C VAL A 442 5.05 0.11 9.54
N GLU A 443 4.78 0.07 8.23
CA GLU A 443 4.49 1.24 7.41
C GLU A 443 3.13 1.10 6.72
N ILE A 444 2.25 2.09 6.90
CA ILE A 444 0.91 2.15 6.33
C ILE A 444 0.87 3.24 5.25
N ASN A 445 0.64 2.85 3.99
CA ASN A 445 0.46 3.82 2.91
C ASN A 445 -0.89 4.55 3.03
N ALA A 446 -0.92 5.86 2.76
CA ALA A 446 -2.14 6.66 2.87
C ALA A 446 -3.23 6.36 1.82
N GLY A 447 -2.89 5.57 0.80
CA GLY A 447 -3.77 5.24 -0.32
C GLY A 447 -4.62 3.98 -0.13
N ILE A 448 -4.67 3.38 1.06
CA ILE A 448 -5.50 2.19 1.32
C ILE A 448 -6.96 2.60 1.21
N SER A 449 -7.53 2.48 0.02
CA SER A 449 -8.97 2.53 -0.18
C SER A 449 -9.52 1.22 0.35
N LEU A 450 -10.41 1.28 1.35
CA LEU A 450 -11.31 0.17 1.60
C LEU A 450 -12.21 0.13 0.37
N ALA A 451 -11.85 -0.70 -0.61
CA ALA A 451 -12.73 -0.95 -1.73
C ALA A 451 -14.00 -1.53 -1.13
N LEU A 452 -15.13 -0.83 -1.33
CA LEU A 452 -16.45 -1.35 -1.02
C LEU A 452 -16.59 -2.66 -1.81
N ALA A 453 -16.52 -3.79 -1.09
CA ALA A 453 -16.88 -5.08 -1.63
C ALA A 453 -18.39 -5.14 -1.91
#